data_AF-A0A959YSV9-F1
#
_entry.id   AF-A0A959YSV9-F1
#
_cell.length_a   1.000
_cell.length_b   1.000
_cell.length_c   1.000
_cell.angle_alpha   90.00
_cell.angle_beta   90.00
_cell.angle_gamma   90.00
#
_symmetry.space_group_name_H-M   'P 1'
#
loop_
_entity.id
_entity.type
_entity.pdbx_description
1 polymer ?
#
loop_
_entity_poly.entity_id
_entity_poly.type
_entity_poly.pdbx_seq_one_letter_code
_entity_poly.pdbx_strand_id
1 'polypeptide(L)'
;MKTRNWILFIVTVIVVFFVGLLASSIIERRAETAYVYKPQVDINEWEPRNEVWGKNYPREYQSYMQTSETDFRSKYNGNVMIDMLEEAPELVVLWAGYGFSKDYNQGRGHYYAVDDVTNTLRTGAPTGPETGPMPTTCWTCKSPDVPRLMNEHGIAEFYKGKWARLGEEVVNPIGCADCHDPETMNLRITRPALIEAFERQGKDITKVSHQEMRSLVCAQCHVEYYFNKKIVDGANYLVFPWDKGYRAEDMEKYYDEMEFSDWTHALSKAPMLKAQHPGYETYITGVHAARGVS
;
A
#
# COMPACT_ATOMS: atom_id res chain seq x y z
N MET A 1 -33.77 51.60 24.09
CA MET A 1 -32.28 51.55 23.98
C MET A 1 -31.61 50.74 25.09
N LYS A 2 -31.97 50.89 26.38
CA LYS A 2 -31.31 50.16 27.49
C LYS A 2 -31.40 48.62 27.39
N THR A 3 -32.55 48.06 27.03
CA THR A 3 -32.76 46.59 26.98
C THR A 3 -31.93 45.90 25.89
N ARG A 4 -31.76 46.55 24.73
CA ARG A 4 -30.95 46.02 23.61
C ARG A 4 -29.47 45.94 23.97
N ASN A 5 -28.96 46.92 24.71
CA ASN A 5 -27.57 46.94 25.17
C ASN A 5 -27.31 45.86 26.23
N TRP A 6 -28.28 45.61 27.12
CA TRP A 6 -28.21 44.52 28.10
C TRP A 6 -28.26 43.13 27.45
N ILE A 7 -29.09 42.95 26.42
CA ILE A 7 -29.14 41.69 25.66
C ILE A 7 -27.80 41.44 24.95
N LEU A 8 -27.24 42.45 24.26
CA LEU A 8 -25.93 42.33 23.61
C LEU A 8 -24.81 42.00 24.63
N PHE A 9 -24.85 42.64 25.80
CA PHE A 9 -23.89 42.36 26.87
C PHE A 9 -23.99 40.91 27.36
N ILE A 10 -25.19 40.42 27.67
CA ILE A 10 -25.39 39.04 28.14
C ILE A 10 -24.97 38.03 27.07
N VAL A 11 -25.32 38.24 25.80
CA VAL A 11 -24.89 37.37 24.70
C VAL A 11 -23.37 37.35 24.57
N THR A 12 -22.71 38.51 24.70
CA THR A 12 -21.25 38.60 24.64
C THR A 12 -20.60 37.82 25.78
N VAL A 13 -21.12 37.96 27.00
CA VAL A 13 -20.62 37.22 28.18
C VAL A 13 -20.75 35.72 27.97
N ILE A 14 -21.88 35.25 27.43
CA ILE A 14 -22.12 33.83 27.14
C ILE A 14 -21.12 33.31 26.09
N VAL A 15 -20.90 34.07 25.00
CA VAL A 15 -19.94 33.69 23.95
C VAL A 15 -18.52 33.62 24.51
N VAL A 16 -18.09 34.63 25.26
CA VAL A 16 -16.75 34.66 25.89
C VAL A 16 -16.57 33.48 26.86
N PHE A 17 -17.60 33.15 27.63
CA PHE A 17 -17.58 31.99 28.52
C PHE A 17 -17.37 30.68 27.76
N PHE A 18 -18.12 30.43 26.68
CA PHE A 18 -17.94 29.23 25.86
C PHE A 18 -16.60 29.17 25.13
N VAL A 19 -16.09 30.31 24.64
CA VAL A 19 -14.73 30.38 24.06
C VAL A 19 -13.67 30.07 25.12
N GLY A 20 -13.84 30.57 26.35
CA GLY A 20 -12.97 30.25 27.48
C GLY A 20 -12.98 28.75 27.84
N LEU A 21 -14.15 28.13 27.87
CA LEU A 21 -14.28 26.68 28.09
C LEU A 21 -13.62 25.87 26.97
N LEU A 22 -13.79 26.29 25.71
CA LEU A 22 -13.14 25.64 24.57
C LEU A 22 -11.62 25.76 24.67
N ALA A 23 -11.10 26.95 24.97
CA ALA A 23 -9.67 27.18 25.14
C ALA A 23 -9.09 26.34 26.29
N SER A 24 -9.79 26.28 27.44
CA SER A 24 -9.40 25.44 28.58
C SER A 24 -9.36 23.97 28.19
N SER A 25 -10.40 23.47 27.52
CA SER A 25 -10.47 22.09 27.03
C SER A 25 -9.33 21.75 26.06
N ILE A 26 -8.98 22.66 25.15
CA ILE A 26 -7.86 22.47 24.22
C ILE A 26 -6.53 22.41 24.97
N ILE A 27 -6.31 23.30 25.94
CA ILE A 27 -5.07 23.36 26.72
C ILE A 27 -4.92 22.11 27.59
N GLU A 28 -5.98 21.72 28.28
CA GLU A 28 -6.02 20.54 29.14
C GLU A 28 -5.75 19.26 28.33
N ARG A 29 -6.45 19.08 27.19
CA ARG A 29 -6.20 17.94 26.29
C ARG A 29 -4.78 17.93 25.73
N ARG A 30 -4.22 19.09 25.36
CA ARG A 30 -2.82 19.18 24.92
C ARG A 30 -1.84 18.79 26.02
N ALA A 31 -2.11 19.20 27.26
CA ALA A 31 -1.30 18.83 28.42
C ALA A 31 -1.41 17.33 28.71
N GLU A 32 -2.63 16.76 28.70
CA GLU A 32 -2.85 15.31 28.85
C GLU A 32 -2.09 14.50 27.80
N THR A 33 -2.10 14.92 26.52
CA THR A 33 -1.32 14.26 25.46
C THR A 33 0.16 14.16 25.81
N ALA A 34 0.74 15.22 26.40
CA ALA A 34 2.17 15.25 26.77
C ALA A 34 2.52 14.30 27.93
N TYR A 35 1.55 13.91 28.76
CA TYR A 35 1.76 12.98 29.87
C TYR A 35 1.33 11.54 29.55
N VAL A 36 0.31 11.36 28.71
CA VAL A 36 -0.24 10.04 28.34
C VAL A 36 0.59 9.35 27.26
N TYR A 37 1.17 10.11 26.32
CA TYR A 37 1.97 9.57 25.21
C TYR A 37 3.46 9.85 25.38
N LYS A 38 4.07 9.27 26.43
CA LYS A 38 5.53 9.14 26.46
C LYS A 38 5.93 7.91 25.65
N PRO A 39 6.72 8.05 24.56
CA PRO A 39 7.28 6.90 23.86
C PRO A 39 7.99 5.98 24.86
N GLN A 40 7.66 4.69 24.81
CA GLN A 40 8.32 3.66 25.60
C GLN A 40 9.66 3.24 25.00
N VAL A 41 9.76 3.34 23.67
CA VAL A 41 10.95 3.02 22.90
C VAL A 41 11.16 4.06 21.80
N ASP A 42 12.42 4.27 21.41
CA ASP A 42 12.74 5.03 20.21
C ASP A 42 12.49 4.13 18.98
N ILE A 43 11.84 4.69 17.96
CA ILE A 43 11.60 4.01 16.68
C ILE A 43 12.59 4.59 15.68
N ASN A 44 13.50 3.75 15.19
CA ASN A 44 14.51 4.18 14.23
C ASN A 44 13.92 4.36 12.82
N GLU A 45 14.61 5.16 11.99
CA GLU A 45 14.32 5.23 10.56
C GLU A 45 14.38 3.83 9.94
N TRP A 46 13.32 3.46 9.22
CA TRP A 46 13.12 2.13 8.63
C TRP A 46 13.00 0.94 9.60
N GLU A 47 12.61 1.14 10.86
CA GLU A 47 12.30 0.03 11.80
C GLU A 47 11.16 -0.86 11.25
N PRO A 48 11.42 -2.11 10.80
CA PRO A 48 10.43 -2.90 10.10
C PRO A 48 9.53 -3.72 11.04
N ARG A 49 9.89 -3.86 12.32
CA ARG A 49 9.20 -4.76 13.26
C ARG A 49 7.97 -4.10 13.88
N ASN A 50 6.78 -4.54 13.47
CA ASN A 50 5.51 -3.97 13.90
C ASN A 50 5.33 -3.97 15.43
N GLU A 51 5.87 -4.97 16.14
CA GLU A 51 5.80 -5.06 17.59
C GLU A 51 6.62 -3.98 18.33
N VAL A 52 7.64 -3.40 17.68
CA VAL A 52 8.40 -2.26 18.24
C VAL A 52 7.51 -1.02 18.23
N TRP A 53 6.82 -0.76 17.12
CA TRP A 53 5.83 0.32 17.00
C TRP A 53 4.68 0.13 18.00
N GLY A 54 4.23 -1.10 18.19
CA GLY A 54 3.15 -1.44 19.13
C GLY A 54 3.43 -1.13 20.60
N LYS A 55 4.69 -0.96 21.02
CA LYS A 55 5.04 -0.48 22.37
C LYS A 55 4.63 0.97 22.60
N ASN A 56 4.71 1.79 21.55
CA ASN A 56 4.29 3.19 21.59
C ASN A 56 2.82 3.38 21.19
N TYR A 57 2.30 2.53 20.30
CA TYR A 57 0.95 2.63 19.71
C TYR A 57 0.15 1.32 19.89
N PRO A 58 -0.16 0.93 21.16
CA PRO A 58 -0.74 -0.39 21.43
C PRO A 58 -2.15 -0.56 20.88
N ARG A 59 -2.93 0.52 20.73
CA ARG A 59 -4.30 0.45 20.17
C ARG A 59 -4.29 0.17 18.68
N GLU A 60 -3.46 0.91 17.95
CA GLU A 60 -3.28 0.78 16.52
C GLU A 60 -2.67 -0.59 16.18
N TYR A 61 -1.66 -1.02 16.96
CA TYR A 61 -1.08 -2.36 16.82
C TYR A 61 -2.10 -3.46 17.10
N GLN A 62 -2.93 -3.34 18.15
CA GLN A 62 -4.01 -4.29 18.40
C GLN A 62 -5.00 -4.37 17.24
N SER A 63 -5.39 -3.24 16.64
CA SER A 63 -6.26 -3.25 15.45
C SER A 63 -5.58 -3.86 14.22
N TYR A 64 -4.28 -3.62 14.05
CA TYR A 64 -3.50 -4.26 13.00
C TYR A 64 -3.48 -5.78 13.16
N MET A 65 -3.31 -6.28 14.39
CA MET A 65 -3.28 -7.71 14.67
C MET A 65 -4.61 -8.41 14.35
N GLN A 66 -5.74 -7.71 14.29
CA GLN A 66 -7.01 -8.28 13.82
C GLN A 66 -6.94 -8.72 12.34
N THR A 67 -5.97 -8.23 11.56
CA THR A 67 -5.73 -8.73 10.20
C THR A 67 -5.18 -10.16 10.16
N SER A 68 -4.80 -10.75 11.31
CA SER A 68 -4.51 -12.18 11.44
C SER A 68 -5.76 -13.06 11.53
N GLU A 69 -6.96 -12.48 11.70
CA GLU A 69 -8.21 -13.23 11.72
C GLU A 69 -8.61 -13.67 10.30
N THR A 70 -8.96 -14.94 10.12
CA THR A 70 -9.33 -15.55 8.83
C THR A 70 -10.57 -16.44 8.96
N ASP A 71 -11.67 -15.87 9.44
CA ASP A 71 -12.88 -16.58 9.87
C ASP A 71 -14.17 -16.09 9.17
N PHE A 72 -14.08 -15.11 8.29
CA PHE A 72 -15.19 -14.46 7.61
C PHE A 72 -15.15 -14.65 6.10
N ARG A 73 -16.27 -15.12 5.56
CA ARG A 73 -16.56 -15.20 4.12
C ARG A 73 -17.90 -14.55 3.83
N SER A 74 -17.88 -13.54 2.97
CA SER A 74 -19.07 -12.91 2.39
C SER A 74 -19.47 -13.61 1.08
N LYS A 75 -20.48 -13.08 0.39
CA LYS A 75 -20.93 -13.61 -0.91
C LYS A 75 -19.83 -13.62 -1.97
N TYR A 76 -18.97 -12.60 -1.99
CA TYR A 76 -17.98 -12.40 -3.07
C TYR A 76 -16.53 -12.31 -2.56
N ASN A 77 -16.32 -11.89 -1.31
CA ASN A 77 -15.00 -11.68 -0.72
C ASN A 77 -14.93 -12.21 0.72
N GLY A 78 -13.82 -12.04 1.42
CA GLY A 78 -13.66 -12.39 2.84
C GLY A 78 -12.24 -12.16 3.34
N ASN A 79 -11.94 -12.63 4.56
CA ASN A 79 -10.57 -12.72 5.08
C ASN A 79 -10.06 -14.18 5.12
N VAL A 80 -10.91 -15.16 4.78
CA VAL A 80 -10.48 -16.55 4.55
C VAL A 80 -9.66 -16.65 3.26
N MET A 81 -8.76 -17.63 3.20
CA MET A 81 -8.08 -17.98 1.95
C MET A 81 -9.08 -18.67 1.02
N ILE A 82 -9.30 -18.07 -0.16
CA ILE A 82 -10.20 -18.59 -1.19
C ILE A 82 -9.36 -18.85 -2.43
N ASP A 83 -9.34 -20.09 -2.90
CA ASP A 83 -8.73 -20.45 -4.17
C ASP A 83 -9.61 -19.94 -5.31
N MET A 84 -9.15 -18.88 -5.98
CA MET A 84 -9.90 -18.26 -7.07
C MET A 84 -9.85 -19.11 -8.35
N LEU A 85 -8.91 -20.05 -8.46
CA LEU A 85 -8.88 -21.00 -9.57
C LEU A 85 -9.89 -22.13 -9.37
N GLU A 86 -10.25 -22.45 -8.12
CA GLU A 86 -11.37 -23.35 -7.81
C GLU A 86 -12.71 -22.66 -8.08
N GLU A 87 -12.87 -21.40 -7.65
CA GLU A 87 -14.11 -20.63 -7.87
C GLU A 87 -14.34 -20.24 -9.34
N ALA A 88 -13.26 -19.96 -10.08
CA ALA A 88 -13.30 -19.53 -11.48
C ALA A 88 -12.24 -20.30 -12.31
N PRO A 89 -12.49 -21.58 -12.64
CA PRO A 89 -11.51 -22.44 -13.31
C PRO A 89 -11.12 -21.97 -14.72
N GLU A 90 -11.94 -21.14 -15.37
CA GLU A 90 -11.58 -20.48 -16.63
C GLU A 90 -10.31 -19.61 -16.52
N LEU A 91 -9.98 -19.10 -15.32
CA LEU A 91 -8.76 -18.33 -15.08
C LEU A 91 -7.49 -19.15 -15.37
N VAL A 92 -7.53 -20.47 -15.17
CA VAL A 92 -6.43 -21.38 -15.52
C VAL A 92 -6.18 -21.35 -17.03
N VAL A 93 -7.24 -21.35 -17.83
CA VAL A 93 -7.16 -21.27 -19.28
C VAL A 93 -6.71 -19.89 -19.73
N LEU A 94 -7.31 -18.82 -19.18
CA LEU A 94 -7.00 -17.43 -19.53
C LEU A 94 -5.55 -17.03 -19.19
N TRP A 95 -4.95 -17.67 -18.18
CA TRP A 95 -3.57 -17.45 -17.77
C TRP A 95 -2.63 -18.59 -18.17
N ALA A 96 -3.01 -19.41 -19.16
CA ALA A 96 -2.19 -20.54 -19.58
C ALA A 96 -0.79 -20.06 -20.02
N GLY A 97 0.24 -20.66 -19.40
CA GLY A 97 1.64 -20.28 -19.60
C GLY A 97 2.17 -19.21 -18.63
N TYR A 98 1.32 -18.70 -17.73
CA TYR A 98 1.67 -17.68 -16.75
C TYR A 98 1.53 -18.19 -15.31
N GLY A 99 2.29 -17.61 -14.38
CA GLY A 99 2.36 -18.09 -12.99
C GLY A 99 0.98 -18.17 -12.30
N PHE A 100 0.07 -17.25 -12.62
CA PHE A 100 -1.27 -17.21 -12.03
C PHE A 100 -2.16 -18.40 -12.39
N SER A 101 -1.87 -19.15 -13.47
CA SER A 101 -2.59 -20.41 -13.77
C SER A 101 -2.23 -21.55 -12.82
N LYS A 102 -1.18 -21.41 -12.02
CA LYS A 102 -0.72 -22.43 -11.07
C LYS A 102 -1.36 -22.26 -9.69
N ASP A 103 -1.51 -21.01 -9.27
CA ASP A 103 -2.02 -20.63 -7.96
C ASP A 103 -2.42 -19.16 -7.97
N TYR A 104 -3.66 -18.89 -7.59
CA TYR A 104 -4.19 -17.56 -7.38
C TYR A 104 -5.28 -17.59 -6.31
N ASN A 105 -4.93 -17.07 -5.13
CA ASN A 105 -5.83 -16.98 -4.00
C ASN A 105 -6.31 -15.53 -3.80
N GLN A 106 -7.51 -15.37 -3.25
CA GLN A 106 -7.99 -14.08 -2.78
C GLN A 106 -7.06 -13.52 -1.70
N GLY A 107 -6.82 -12.20 -1.73
CA GLY A 107 -6.10 -11.53 -0.65
C GLY A 107 -6.83 -11.67 0.69
N ARG A 108 -6.05 -11.87 1.75
CA ARG A 108 -6.49 -11.80 3.15
C ARG A 108 -5.76 -10.67 3.87
N GLY A 109 -5.75 -10.68 5.21
CA GLY A 109 -5.16 -9.59 5.99
C GLY A 109 -3.65 -9.42 5.79
N HIS A 110 -3.17 -8.17 5.94
CA HIS A 110 -1.78 -7.76 5.76
C HIS A 110 -0.77 -8.56 6.60
N TYR A 111 -1.20 -9.10 7.75
CA TYR A 111 -0.42 -9.99 8.58
C TYR A 111 0.20 -11.16 7.81
N TYR A 112 -0.50 -11.68 6.79
CA TYR A 112 -0.08 -12.84 6.02
C TYR A 112 0.70 -12.49 4.74
N ALA A 113 1.02 -11.22 4.49
CA ALA A 113 1.60 -10.81 3.21
C ALA A 113 2.92 -11.55 2.87
N VAL A 114 3.81 -11.73 3.85
CA VAL A 114 5.08 -12.47 3.69
C VAL A 114 4.85 -13.98 3.60
N ASP A 115 3.95 -14.53 4.43
CA ASP A 115 3.61 -15.95 4.38
C ASP A 115 3.02 -16.33 3.02
N ASP A 116 2.06 -15.56 2.51
CA ASP A 116 1.32 -15.87 1.30
C ASP A 116 2.19 -15.71 0.05
N VAL A 117 3.09 -14.72 0.00
CA VAL A 117 4.05 -14.61 -1.11
C VAL A 117 5.12 -15.71 -1.06
N THR A 118 5.43 -16.23 0.12
CA THR A 118 6.35 -17.35 0.29
C THR A 118 5.71 -18.67 -0.11
N ASN A 119 4.44 -18.87 0.24
CA ASN A 119 3.73 -20.14 0.04
C ASN A 119 3.12 -20.29 -1.35
N THR A 120 2.89 -19.19 -2.08
CA THR A 120 2.24 -19.29 -3.38
C THR A 120 3.08 -20.08 -4.39
N LEU A 121 2.45 -20.96 -5.17
CA LEU A 121 3.15 -21.75 -6.19
C LEU A 121 3.76 -20.88 -7.31
N ARG A 122 3.39 -19.59 -7.36
CA ARG A 122 3.94 -18.63 -8.31
C ARG A 122 5.43 -18.34 -8.06
N THR A 123 5.86 -18.27 -6.81
CA THR A 123 7.28 -18.05 -6.45
C THR A 123 8.11 -19.33 -6.56
N GLY A 124 7.46 -20.49 -6.70
CA GLY A 124 8.11 -21.77 -6.96
C GLY A 124 8.86 -22.32 -5.75
N ALA A 125 9.90 -23.12 -6.00
CA ALA A 125 10.72 -23.74 -4.95
C ALA A 125 12.20 -23.44 -5.21
N PRO A 126 12.68 -22.22 -4.92
CA PRO A 126 14.09 -21.89 -5.07
C PRO A 126 14.97 -22.76 -4.16
N THR A 127 16.14 -23.16 -4.66
CA THR A 127 17.14 -23.95 -3.92
C THR A 127 18.35 -23.11 -3.51
N GLY A 128 18.30 -21.79 -3.75
CA GLY A 128 19.36 -20.84 -3.46
C GLY A 128 18.99 -19.42 -3.93
N PRO A 129 19.80 -18.40 -3.58
CA PRO A 129 19.46 -16.99 -3.77
C PRO A 129 19.30 -16.57 -5.24
N GLU A 130 19.99 -17.26 -6.17
CA GLU A 130 19.94 -16.96 -7.61
C GLU A 130 18.94 -17.83 -8.39
N THR A 131 18.10 -18.59 -7.68
CA THR A 131 17.15 -19.54 -8.28
C THR A 131 15.70 -19.09 -8.13
N GLY A 132 14.81 -19.73 -8.87
CA GLY A 132 13.38 -19.45 -8.83
C GLY A 132 12.88 -18.60 -10.02
N PRO A 133 11.56 -18.64 -10.27
CA PRO A 133 10.93 -17.96 -11.40
C PRO A 133 10.80 -16.44 -11.21
N MET A 134 10.60 -15.97 -9.98
CA MET A 134 10.20 -14.59 -9.70
C MET A 134 11.40 -13.66 -9.38
N PRO A 135 11.32 -12.36 -9.73
CA PRO A 135 12.34 -11.37 -9.38
C PRO A 135 12.19 -10.86 -7.94
N THR A 136 13.23 -10.23 -7.39
CA THR A 136 13.17 -9.54 -6.09
C THR A 136 12.04 -8.50 -5.99
N THR A 137 11.65 -7.89 -7.12
CA THR A 137 10.52 -6.96 -7.23
C THR A 137 9.21 -7.51 -6.65
N CYS A 138 9.02 -8.83 -6.60
CA CYS A 138 7.84 -9.44 -5.98
C CYS A 138 7.71 -9.15 -4.46
N TRP A 139 8.80 -8.75 -3.79
CA TRP A 139 8.77 -8.33 -2.39
C TRP A 139 8.21 -6.93 -2.17
N THR A 140 8.24 -6.05 -3.19
CA THR A 140 8.03 -4.60 -3.03
C THR A 140 6.77 -4.25 -2.23
N CYS A 141 5.68 -4.96 -2.47
CA CYS A 141 4.39 -4.70 -1.83
C CYS A 141 4.05 -5.75 -0.76
N LYS A 142 5.04 -6.24 0.00
CA LYS A 142 4.86 -7.34 0.97
C LYS A 142 5.39 -7.07 2.37
N SER A 143 6.22 -6.05 2.56
CA SER A 143 6.94 -5.89 3.83
C SER A 143 7.53 -4.49 4.03
N PRO A 144 7.59 -3.98 5.27
CA PRO A 144 8.36 -2.79 5.63
C PRO A 144 9.89 -2.99 5.58
N ASP A 145 10.39 -4.21 5.42
CA ASP A 145 11.81 -4.46 5.13
C ASP A 145 12.22 -3.92 3.75
N VAL A 146 11.27 -3.76 2.83
CA VAL A 146 11.54 -3.26 1.46
C VAL A 146 12.19 -1.88 1.47
N PRO A 147 11.62 -0.83 2.09
CA PRO A 147 12.26 0.49 2.08
C PRO A 147 13.58 0.51 2.87
N ARG A 148 13.73 -0.32 3.92
CA ARG A 148 15.00 -0.54 4.59
C ARG A 148 16.06 -1.07 3.62
N LEU A 149 15.75 -2.14 2.88
CA LEU A 149 16.66 -2.74 1.89
C LEU A 149 16.94 -1.81 0.71
N MET A 150 15.96 -1.02 0.27
CA MET A 150 16.15 0.00 -0.76
C MET A 150 17.08 1.12 -0.27
N ASN A 151 17.01 1.48 1.02
CA ASN A 151 17.91 2.46 1.63
C ASN A 151 19.34 1.91 1.80
N GLU A 152 19.49 0.64 2.17
CA GLU A 152 20.80 -0.01 2.37
C GLU A 152 21.51 -0.33 1.04
N HIS A 153 20.80 -0.86 0.05
CA HIS A 153 21.38 -1.35 -1.20
C HIS A 153 21.20 -0.39 -2.38
N GLY A 154 20.24 0.53 -2.29
CA GLY A 154 19.77 1.36 -3.40
C GLY A 154 18.57 0.74 -4.13
N ILE A 155 17.63 1.60 -4.56
CA ILE A 155 16.38 1.20 -5.22
C ILE A 155 16.63 0.33 -6.46
N ALA A 156 17.58 0.74 -7.32
CA ALA A 156 17.92 0.02 -8.53
C ALA A 156 18.48 -1.38 -8.24
N GLU A 157 19.26 -1.53 -7.18
CA GLU A 157 19.87 -2.81 -6.79
C GLU A 157 18.87 -3.75 -6.11
N PHE A 158 17.91 -3.19 -5.36
CA PHE A 158 16.79 -3.97 -4.82
C PHE A 158 16.04 -4.73 -5.92
N TYR A 159 15.79 -4.11 -7.08
CA TYR A 159 15.06 -4.73 -8.20
C TYR A 159 15.87 -5.73 -9.04
N LYS A 160 17.14 -5.98 -8.70
CA LYS A 160 17.98 -6.98 -9.40
C LYS A 160 17.97 -8.33 -8.70
N GLY A 161 18.04 -9.38 -9.51
CA GLY A 161 18.15 -10.77 -9.06
C GLY A 161 16.80 -11.46 -8.82
N LYS A 162 16.86 -12.61 -8.15
CA LYS A 162 15.69 -13.47 -7.90
C LYS A 162 15.05 -13.16 -6.55
N TRP A 163 13.75 -13.39 -6.48
CA TRP A 163 12.93 -13.28 -5.26
C TRP A 163 13.61 -13.96 -4.05
N ALA A 164 14.15 -15.15 -4.25
CA ALA A 164 14.83 -15.92 -3.20
C ALA A 164 16.01 -15.20 -2.54
N ARG A 165 16.69 -14.29 -3.24
CA ARG A 165 17.87 -13.56 -2.75
C ARG A 165 17.61 -12.80 -1.45
N LEU A 166 16.41 -12.23 -1.31
CA LEU A 166 16.04 -11.40 -0.16
C LEU A 166 15.14 -12.12 0.84
N GLY A 167 14.89 -13.43 0.66
CA GLY A 167 13.92 -14.17 1.48
C GLY A 167 14.28 -14.25 2.96
N GLU A 168 15.57 -14.24 3.31
CA GLU A 168 16.04 -14.23 4.70
C GLU A 168 15.98 -12.83 5.35
N GLU A 169 15.83 -11.77 4.54
CA GLU A 169 15.82 -10.38 5.00
C GLU A 169 14.42 -9.76 5.02
N VAL A 170 13.51 -10.24 4.17
CA VAL A 170 12.13 -9.77 4.07
C VAL A 170 11.23 -10.68 4.89
N VAL A 171 11.18 -10.42 6.20
CA VAL A 171 10.57 -11.32 7.19
C VAL A 171 9.44 -10.66 7.98
N ASN A 172 9.32 -9.33 7.92
CA ASN A 172 8.24 -8.61 8.59
C ASN A 172 7.06 -8.42 7.62
N PRO A 173 5.82 -8.79 7.99
CA PRO A 173 4.66 -8.50 7.14
C PRO A 173 4.37 -7.00 7.09
N ILE A 174 3.64 -6.59 6.04
CA ILE A 174 3.16 -5.20 5.82
C ILE A 174 2.69 -4.61 7.15
N GLY A 175 3.11 -3.40 7.48
CA GLY A 175 2.70 -2.76 8.72
C GLY A 175 3.13 -1.30 8.87
N CYS A 176 3.47 -0.90 10.10
CA CYS A 176 3.49 0.51 10.51
C CYS A 176 4.42 1.36 9.62
N ALA A 177 5.65 0.88 9.41
CA ALA A 177 6.68 1.62 8.70
C ALA A 177 6.44 1.79 7.19
N ASP A 178 5.51 1.02 6.59
CA ASP A 178 5.14 1.17 5.18
C ASP A 178 4.40 2.49 4.91
N CYS A 179 3.74 3.03 5.93
CA CYS A 179 2.82 4.17 5.80
C CYS A 179 3.11 5.31 6.78
N HIS A 180 3.87 5.09 7.85
CA HIS A 180 4.10 6.10 8.89
C HIS A 180 5.58 6.46 9.04
N ASP A 181 5.80 7.76 9.22
CA ASP A 181 7.08 8.33 9.65
C ASP A 181 7.34 8.00 11.13
N PRO A 182 8.51 7.47 11.51
CA PRO A 182 8.77 6.98 12.86
C PRO A 182 8.91 8.09 13.91
N GLU A 183 9.25 9.31 13.50
CA GLU A 183 9.39 10.45 14.42
C GLU A 183 8.07 11.17 14.65
N THR A 184 7.31 11.39 13.57
CA THR A 184 6.13 12.26 13.58
C THR A 184 4.80 11.52 13.49
N MET A 185 4.82 10.23 13.14
CA MET A 185 3.65 9.42 12.77
C MET A 185 2.81 9.96 11.60
N ASN A 186 3.30 10.98 10.91
CA ASN A 186 2.66 11.47 9.69
C ASN A 186 2.63 10.35 8.64
N LEU A 187 1.61 10.39 7.80
CA LEU A 187 1.54 9.49 6.65
C LEU A 187 2.69 9.83 5.69
N ARG A 188 3.38 8.79 5.21
CA ARG A 188 4.47 8.89 4.25
C ARG A 188 4.32 7.85 3.14
N ILE A 189 4.89 8.17 1.99
CA ILE A 189 5.04 7.24 0.88
C ILE A 189 6.47 6.70 0.92
N THR A 190 6.59 5.38 1.01
CA THR A 190 7.86 4.64 1.09
C THR A 190 8.17 3.88 -0.20
N ARG A 191 7.22 3.78 -1.13
CA ARG A 191 7.40 3.08 -2.42
C ARG A 191 7.74 4.05 -3.55
N PRO A 192 8.95 3.99 -4.13
CA PRO A 192 9.39 4.92 -5.18
C PRO A 192 8.49 4.92 -6.41
N ALA A 193 7.96 3.77 -6.81
CA ALA A 193 7.13 3.65 -8.02
C ALA A 193 5.91 4.58 -8.02
N LEU A 194 5.30 4.84 -6.84
CA LEU A 194 4.20 5.78 -6.72
C LEU A 194 4.66 7.24 -6.90
N ILE A 195 5.80 7.59 -6.30
CA ILE A 195 6.41 8.92 -6.40
C ILE A 195 6.77 9.20 -7.87
N GLU A 196 7.48 8.27 -8.49
CA GLU A 196 7.91 8.36 -9.89
C GLU A 196 6.71 8.43 -10.85
N ALA A 197 5.61 7.72 -10.58
CA ALA A 197 4.40 7.81 -11.38
C ALA A 197 3.75 9.20 -11.30
N PHE A 198 3.76 9.83 -10.12
CA PHE A 198 3.32 11.22 -9.95
C PHE A 198 4.25 12.20 -10.68
N GLU A 199 5.56 12.00 -10.57
CA GLU A 199 6.56 12.83 -11.25
C GLU A 199 6.40 12.78 -12.77
N ARG A 200 6.18 11.60 -13.36
CA ARG A 200 5.90 11.46 -14.81
C ARG A 200 4.63 12.17 -15.25
N GLN A 201 3.66 12.34 -14.35
CA GLN A 201 2.45 13.13 -14.57
C GLN A 201 2.64 14.63 -14.28
N GLY A 202 3.85 15.08 -13.93
CA GLY A 202 4.13 16.47 -13.53
C GLY A 202 3.53 16.88 -12.20
N LYS A 203 3.24 15.91 -11.31
CA LYS A 203 2.66 16.13 -9.99
C LYS A 203 3.70 15.90 -8.90
N ASP A 204 3.59 16.68 -7.84
CA ASP A 204 4.43 16.56 -6.64
C ASP A 204 3.61 15.91 -5.52
N ILE A 205 3.93 14.64 -5.22
CA ILE A 205 3.21 13.85 -4.21
C ILE A 205 3.35 14.42 -2.79
N THR A 206 4.35 15.28 -2.53
CA THR A 206 4.54 15.90 -1.21
C THR A 206 3.58 17.06 -0.93
N LYS A 207 2.90 17.55 -1.97
CA LYS A 207 1.96 18.69 -1.90
C LYS A 207 0.49 18.26 -1.82
N VAL A 208 0.22 16.96 -1.74
CA VAL A 208 -1.14 16.43 -1.64
C VAL A 208 -1.73 16.74 -0.26
N SER A 209 -3.06 16.86 -0.20
CA SER A 209 -3.77 17.02 1.06
C SER A 209 -3.67 15.75 1.91
N HIS A 210 -3.89 15.90 3.22
CA HIS A 210 -4.03 14.73 4.11
C HIS A 210 -5.15 13.79 3.66
N GLN A 211 -6.23 14.33 3.07
CA GLN A 211 -7.34 13.52 2.56
C GLN A 211 -6.92 12.64 1.38
N GLU A 212 -6.13 13.17 0.45
CA GLU A 212 -5.57 12.36 -0.64
C GLU A 212 -4.57 11.32 -0.11
N MET A 213 -3.73 11.71 0.86
CA MET A 213 -2.74 10.81 1.44
C MET A 213 -3.37 9.56 2.08
N ARG A 214 -4.58 9.67 2.64
CA ARG A 214 -5.34 8.54 3.19
C ARG A 214 -5.66 7.45 2.15
N SER A 215 -5.73 7.79 0.87
CA SER A 215 -5.84 6.81 -0.22
C SER A 215 -4.47 6.46 -0.82
N LEU A 216 -3.54 7.41 -0.89
CA LEU A 216 -2.23 7.20 -1.51
C LEU A 216 -1.33 6.22 -0.75
N VAL A 217 -1.46 6.13 0.58
CA VAL A 217 -0.75 5.09 1.35
C VAL A 217 -1.16 3.67 0.91
N CYS A 218 -2.40 3.49 0.45
CA CYS A 218 -2.89 2.24 -0.15
C CYS A 218 -2.41 2.08 -1.61
N ALA A 219 -2.37 3.18 -2.36
CA ALA A 219 -1.92 3.23 -3.75
C ALA A 219 -0.41 2.95 -3.94
N GLN A 220 0.33 2.76 -2.85
CA GLN A 220 1.69 2.21 -2.91
C GLN A 220 1.71 0.77 -3.43
N CYS A 221 0.61 0.03 -3.22
CA CYS A 221 0.52 -1.41 -3.48
C CYS A 221 -0.74 -1.83 -4.24
N HIS A 222 -1.90 -1.24 -3.94
CA HIS A 222 -3.19 -1.60 -4.55
C HIS A 222 -3.42 -0.91 -5.89
N VAL A 223 -2.56 -1.24 -6.85
CA VAL A 223 -2.47 -0.62 -8.17
C VAL A 223 -2.13 -1.63 -9.24
N GLU A 224 -2.42 -1.30 -10.48
CA GLU A 224 -1.84 -1.96 -11.64
C GLU A 224 -0.34 -1.67 -11.72
N TYR A 225 0.43 -2.69 -12.09
CA TYR A 225 1.87 -2.52 -12.27
C TYR A 225 2.44 -3.50 -13.29
N TYR A 226 3.60 -3.16 -13.84
CA TYR A 226 4.41 -4.10 -14.61
C TYR A 226 5.90 -3.98 -14.25
N PHE A 227 6.70 -4.91 -14.79
CA PHE A 227 8.15 -4.90 -14.62
C PHE A 227 8.85 -4.43 -15.88
N ASN A 228 9.43 -3.23 -15.82
CA ASN A 228 10.19 -2.64 -16.91
C ASN A 228 11.67 -3.04 -16.83
N LYS A 229 12.12 -3.80 -17.83
CA LYS A 229 13.53 -4.24 -17.95
C LYS A 229 14.44 -3.25 -18.66
N LYS A 230 13.91 -2.11 -19.12
CA LYS A 230 14.63 -1.10 -19.90
C LYS A 230 15.10 0.10 -19.07
N ILE A 231 14.65 0.23 -17.80
CA ILE A 231 15.02 1.36 -16.92
C ILE A 231 16.42 1.17 -16.32
N VAL A 232 16.65 -0.01 -15.72
CA VAL A 232 17.95 -0.38 -15.14
C VAL A 232 18.32 -1.76 -15.68
N ASP A 233 19.53 -1.88 -16.22
CA ASP A 233 20.02 -3.15 -16.75
C ASP A 233 20.07 -4.24 -15.65
N GLY A 234 19.59 -5.43 -16.00
CA GLY A 234 19.45 -6.55 -15.06
C GLY A 234 18.33 -6.43 -14.02
N ALA A 235 17.57 -5.33 -13.99
CA ALA A 235 16.48 -5.13 -13.03
C ALA A 235 15.10 -5.42 -13.65
N ASN A 236 14.18 -5.92 -12.84
CA ASN A 236 12.76 -5.97 -13.17
C ASN A 236 12.07 -4.78 -12.49
N TYR A 237 12.32 -3.57 -12.99
CA TYR A 237 11.95 -2.33 -12.30
C TYR A 237 10.42 -2.15 -12.22
N LEU A 238 9.88 -1.93 -11.02
CA LEU A 238 8.44 -1.76 -10.81
C LEU A 238 7.96 -0.41 -11.38
N VAL A 239 6.94 -0.43 -12.23
CA VAL A 239 6.36 0.78 -12.83
C VAL A 239 4.84 0.72 -12.84
N PHE A 240 4.19 1.84 -12.52
CA PHE A 240 2.73 2.02 -12.69
C PHE A 240 2.43 2.64 -14.07
N PRO A 241 1.58 2.01 -14.90
CA PRO A 241 1.34 2.43 -16.30
C PRO A 241 0.34 3.60 -16.40
N TRP A 242 0.57 4.67 -15.65
CA TRP A 242 -0.40 5.75 -15.44
C TRP A 242 -0.21 6.97 -16.35
N ASP A 243 0.78 6.93 -17.24
CA ASP A 243 1.18 8.08 -18.07
C ASP A 243 0.06 8.53 -19.04
N LYS A 244 -0.88 7.63 -19.36
CA LYS A 244 -2.04 7.92 -20.23
C LYS A 244 -3.35 8.14 -19.49
N GLY A 245 -3.41 7.82 -18.19
CA GLY A 245 -4.63 7.88 -17.38
C GLY A 245 -4.79 6.65 -16.48
N TYR A 246 -5.95 6.55 -15.85
CA TYR A 246 -6.26 5.50 -14.86
C TYR A 246 -7.30 4.50 -15.36
N ARG A 247 -7.87 4.68 -16.56
CA ARG A 247 -8.83 3.71 -17.10
C ARG A 247 -8.11 2.53 -17.75
N ALA A 248 -8.81 1.41 -17.88
CA ALA A 248 -8.28 0.23 -18.56
C ALA A 248 -7.83 0.57 -19.99
N GLU A 249 -8.62 1.37 -20.72
CA GLU A 249 -8.28 1.79 -22.10
C GLU A 249 -7.10 2.76 -22.15
N ASP A 250 -6.84 3.51 -21.07
CA ASP A 250 -5.67 4.38 -20.98
C ASP A 250 -4.40 3.54 -20.79
N MET A 251 -4.45 2.55 -19.91
CA MET A 251 -3.34 1.61 -19.67
C MET A 251 -3.09 0.70 -20.88
N GLU A 252 -4.13 0.24 -21.57
CA GLU A 252 -4.01 -0.53 -22.81
C GLU A 252 -3.22 0.27 -23.87
N LYS A 253 -3.58 1.54 -24.10
CA LYS A 253 -2.82 2.44 -24.99
C LYS A 253 -1.37 2.63 -24.56
N TYR A 254 -1.12 2.73 -23.25
CA TYR A 254 0.24 2.83 -22.71
C TYR A 254 1.07 1.60 -23.09
N TYR A 255 0.51 0.40 -22.93
CA TYR A 255 1.18 -0.85 -23.27
C TYR A 255 1.35 -1.05 -24.78
N ASP A 256 0.36 -0.66 -25.58
CA ASP A 256 0.41 -0.73 -27.05
C ASP A 256 1.57 0.12 -27.60
N GLU A 257 1.76 1.35 -27.10
CA GLU A 257 2.82 2.25 -27.57
C GLU A 257 4.24 1.68 -27.37
N MET A 258 4.42 0.78 -26.41
CA MET A 258 5.71 0.13 -26.13
C MET A 258 5.74 -1.35 -26.53
N GLU A 259 4.70 -1.84 -27.22
CA GLU A 259 4.51 -3.22 -27.65
C GLU A 259 4.76 -4.22 -26.50
N PHE A 260 4.22 -3.91 -25.32
CA PHE A 260 4.45 -4.71 -24.11
C PHE A 260 3.68 -6.03 -24.13
N SER A 261 4.29 -7.05 -23.52
CA SER A 261 3.59 -8.26 -23.13
C SER A 261 4.24 -8.85 -21.88
N ASP A 262 3.40 -9.24 -20.92
CA ASP A 262 3.82 -9.98 -19.74
C ASP A 262 4.18 -11.42 -20.08
N TRP A 263 3.38 -12.06 -20.95
CA TRP A 263 3.65 -13.41 -21.45
C TRP A 263 2.97 -13.69 -22.79
N THR A 264 3.53 -14.65 -23.53
CA THR A 264 2.85 -15.25 -24.67
C THR A 264 1.96 -16.40 -24.19
N HIS A 265 0.66 -16.31 -24.46
CA HIS A 265 -0.32 -17.30 -24.04
C HIS A 265 0.00 -18.70 -24.59
N ALA A 266 0.04 -19.71 -23.72
CA ALA A 266 0.53 -21.04 -24.11
C ALA A 266 -0.38 -21.77 -25.12
N LEU A 267 -1.68 -21.46 -25.14
CA LEU A 267 -2.64 -22.08 -26.08
C LEU A 267 -2.76 -21.28 -27.38
N SER A 268 -3.34 -20.08 -27.32
CA SER A 268 -3.59 -19.19 -28.47
C SER A 268 -2.35 -18.52 -29.08
N LYS A 269 -1.22 -18.47 -28.36
CA LYS A 269 0.00 -17.73 -28.75
C LYS A 269 -0.15 -16.21 -28.81
N ALA A 270 -1.25 -15.66 -28.28
CA ALA A 270 -1.43 -14.22 -28.18
C ALA A 270 -0.42 -13.59 -27.19
N PRO A 271 0.11 -12.38 -27.47
CA PRO A 271 0.81 -11.58 -26.47
C PRO A 271 -0.20 -11.01 -25.46
N MET A 272 0.00 -11.31 -24.18
CA MET A 272 -0.96 -10.98 -23.13
C MET A 272 -0.42 -9.90 -22.19
N LEU A 273 -1.36 -9.14 -21.62
CA LEU A 273 -1.18 -8.24 -20.48
C LEU A 273 -1.82 -8.89 -19.24
N LYS A 274 -1.18 -8.78 -18.09
CA LYS A 274 -1.76 -9.23 -16.81
C LYS A 274 -2.09 -8.01 -15.98
N ALA A 275 -3.38 -7.75 -15.80
CA ALA A 275 -3.79 -6.79 -14.77
C ALA A 275 -3.63 -7.36 -13.35
N GLN A 276 -3.14 -6.59 -12.39
CA GLN A 276 -3.08 -6.89 -10.96
C GLN A 276 -3.77 -5.80 -10.16
N HIS A 277 -4.78 -6.20 -9.39
CA HIS A 277 -5.43 -5.42 -8.33
C HIS A 277 -5.43 -3.88 -8.55
N PRO A 278 -6.04 -3.36 -9.65
CA PRO A 278 -6.09 -1.93 -9.98
C PRO A 278 -7.05 -1.16 -9.06
N GLY A 279 -6.79 -1.24 -7.75
CA GLY A 279 -7.68 -0.80 -6.69
C GLY A 279 -7.81 0.71 -6.68
N TYR A 280 -6.68 1.42 -6.67
CA TYR A 280 -6.67 2.88 -6.69
C TYR A 280 -7.26 3.45 -7.99
N GLU A 281 -6.96 2.83 -9.13
CA GLU A 281 -7.37 3.30 -10.45
C GLU A 281 -8.87 3.08 -10.68
N THR A 282 -9.39 1.94 -10.22
CA THR A 282 -10.84 1.70 -10.18
C THR A 282 -11.52 2.66 -9.19
N TYR A 283 -10.92 2.89 -8.03
CA TYR A 283 -11.46 3.78 -7.00
C TYR A 283 -11.54 5.24 -7.47
N ILE A 284 -10.46 5.79 -8.02
CA ILE A 284 -10.33 7.23 -8.35
C ILE A 284 -11.27 7.65 -9.48
N THR A 285 -11.69 6.70 -10.32
CA THR A 285 -12.69 6.90 -11.37
C THR A 285 -14.13 6.72 -10.87
N GLY A 286 -14.31 6.33 -9.60
CA GLY A 286 -15.58 6.00 -8.98
C GLY A 286 -16.30 7.15 -8.27
N VAL A 287 -17.55 6.88 -7.92
CA VAL A 287 -18.51 7.84 -7.32
C VAL A 287 -18.15 8.29 -5.90
N HIS A 288 -17.43 7.46 -5.15
CA HIS A 288 -16.94 7.73 -3.79
C HIS A 288 -15.74 8.66 -3.81
N ALA A 289 -14.74 8.39 -4.66
CA ALA A 289 -13.60 9.27 -4.87
C ALA A 289 -14.04 10.65 -5.36
N ALA A 290 -15.00 10.70 -6.31
CA ALA A 290 -15.58 11.96 -6.79
C ALA A 290 -16.27 12.79 -5.68
N ARG A 291 -16.59 12.18 -4.53
CA ARG A 291 -17.15 12.84 -3.33
C ARG A 291 -16.12 13.02 -2.22
N GLY A 292 -14.83 12.75 -2.48
CA GLY A 292 -13.74 12.91 -1.53
C GLY A 292 -13.69 11.84 -0.43
N VAL A 293 -14.34 10.68 -0.61
CA VAL A 293 -14.28 9.57 0.35
C VAL A 293 -13.01 8.77 0.09
N SER A 294 -12.13 8.65 1.10
CA SER A 294 -10.87 7.88 1.07
C SER A 294 -11.04 6.46 1.56
#